data_AF-A0A356BGK8-F1
#
_entry.id   AF-A0A356BGK8-F1
#
_cell.length_a   1.000
_cell.length_b   1.000
_cell.length_c   1.000
_cell.angle_alpha   90.00
_cell.angle_beta   90.00
_cell.angle_gamma   90.00
#
_symmetry.space_group_name_H-M   'P 1'
#
loop_
_entity.id
_entity.type
_entity.pdbx_description
1 polymer ?
#
loop_
_entity_poly.entity_id
_entity_poly.type
_entity_poly.pdbx_seq_one_letter_code
_entity_poly.pdbx_strand_id
1 'polypeptide(L)' 'MYEDILTFWFQELTPQQWWQADEEFDNTIKQRFLTILQQAAAGELAHWRQAVKGRLAEIIVLDQFSRNVYR' A
#
# COMPACT_ATOMS: atom_id res chain seq x y z
N MET A 1 -8.85 7.44 -1.55
CA MET A 1 -8.21 8.48 -0.70
C MET A 1 -7.01 7.81 -0.02
N TYR A 2 -5.96 8.49 0.46
CA TYR A 2 -4.83 7.76 1.08
C TYR A 2 -5.23 7.05 2.39
N GLU A 3 -6.35 7.46 2.97
CA GLU A 3 -7.02 6.88 4.12
C GLU A 3 -7.33 5.40 3.93
N ASP A 4 -7.71 4.97 2.73
CA ASP A 4 -8.05 3.57 2.43
C ASP A 4 -6.82 2.66 2.61
N ILE A 5 -5.63 3.15 2.26
CA ILE A 5 -4.36 2.44 2.44
C ILE A 5 -4.05 2.31 3.93
N LEU A 6 -4.24 3.39 4.69
CA LEU A 6 -3.94 3.41 6.12
C LEU A 6 -4.92 2.54 6.91
N THR A 7 -6.21 2.58 6.57
CA THR A 7 -7.24 1.71 7.16
C THR A 7 -6.93 0.26 6.87
N PHE A 8 -6.65 -0.08 5.61
CA PHE A 8 -6.24 -1.44 5.25
C PHE A 8 -5.02 -1.86 6.08
N TRP A 9 -3.94 -1.08 6.05
CA TRP A 9 -2.67 -1.47 6.66
C TRP A 9 -2.70 -1.59 8.19
N PHE A 10 -3.41 -0.69 8.88
CA PHE A 10 -3.38 -0.60 10.34
C PHE A 10 -4.63 -1.15 11.04
N GLN A 11 -5.75 -1.31 10.34
CA GLN A 11 -7.01 -1.75 10.95
C GLN A 11 -7.48 -3.10 10.43
N GLU A 12 -7.30 -3.37 9.13
CA GLU A 12 -7.71 -4.65 8.54
C GLU A 12 -6.64 -5.74 8.71
N LEU A 13 -5.36 -5.36 8.81
CA LEU A 13 -4.26 -6.30 8.98
C LEU A 13 -3.83 -6.46 10.42
N THR A 14 -3.40 -7.68 10.73
CA THR A 14 -2.64 -7.98 11.93
C THR A 14 -1.14 -7.76 11.67
N PRO A 15 -0.33 -7.43 12.70
CA PRO A 15 1.11 -7.28 12.53
C PRO A 15 1.82 -8.53 11.99
N GLN A 16 1.24 -9.72 12.17
CA GLN A 16 1.78 -10.97 11.64
C GLN A 16 1.70 -11.02 10.10
N GLN A 17 0.62 -10.49 9.53
CA GLN A 17 0.41 -10.45 8.07
C GLN A 17 1.38 -9.51 7.35
N TRP A 18 2.06 -8.61 8.07
CA TRP A 18 3.09 -7.75 7.47
C TRP A 18 4.35 -8.53 7.08
N TRP A 19 4.62 -9.66 7.75
CA TRP A 19 5.87 -10.41 7.60
C TRP A 19 5.67 -11.78 6.97
N GLN A 20 4.44 -12.27 6.92
CA GLN A 20 4.12 -13.58 6.38
C GLN A 20 3.95 -13.52 4.86
N ALA A 21 4.64 -14.43 4.15
CA ALA A 21 4.36 -14.66 2.75
C ALA A 21 3.07 -15.49 2.62
N ASP A 22 2.09 -14.93 1.92
CA ASP A 22 0.78 -15.52 1.71
C ASP A 22 0.27 -15.07 0.33
N GLU A 23 0.12 -16.02 -0.59
CA GLU A 23 -0.29 -15.74 -1.97
C GLU A 23 -1.71 -15.17 -2.07
N GLU A 24 -2.62 -15.56 -1.17
CA GLU A 24 -3.98 -15.03 -1.16
C GLU A 24 -3.97 -13.57 -0.71
N PHE A 25 -3.14 -13.27 0.28
CA PHE A 25 -2.91 -11.91 0.74
C PHE A 25 -2.25 -11.02 -0.33
N ASP A 26 -1.23 -11.53 -1.01
CA ASP A 26 -0.55 -10.82 -2.10
C ASP A 26 -1.52 -10.51 -3.24
N ASN A 27 -2.37 -11.47 -3.61
CA ASN A 27 -3.43 -11.26 -4.59
C ASN A 27 -4.45 -10.22 -4.13
N THR A 28 -4.80 -10.19 -2.85
CA THR A 28 -5.69 -9.17 -2.29
C THR A 28 -5.08 -7.76 -2.42
N ILE A 29 -3.80 -7.59 -2.08
CA ILE A 29 -3.09 -6.31 -2.26
C ILE A 29 -3.06 -5.93 -3.74
N LYS A 30 -2.73 -6.87 -4.63
CA LYS A 30 -2.66 -6.63 -6.06
C LYS A 30 -4.01 -6.20 -6.63
N GLN A 31 -5.09 -6.90 -6.29
CA GLN A 31 -6.43 -6.57 -6.77
C GLN A 31 -6.89 -5.18 -6.29
N ARG A 32 -6.62 -4.84 -5.02
CA ARG A 32 -7.10 -3.58 -4.42
C ARG A 32 -6.24 -2.37 -4.79
N PHE A 33 -4.92 -2.54 -4.88
CA PHE A 33 -3.98 -1.41 -4.84
C PHE A 33 -2.98 -1.35 -6.00
N LEU A 34 -3.01 -2.26 -6.98
CA LEU A 34 -2.09 -2.23 -8.12
C LEU A 34 -2.15 -0.89 -8.88
N THR A 35 -3.34 -0.36 -9.14
CA THR A 35 -3.49 0.93 -9.82
C THR A 35 -2.84 2.05 -9.02
N ILE A 36 -3.09 2.12 -7.71
CA ILE A 36 -2.49 3.14 -6.83
C ILE A 36 -0.97 3.00 -6.78
N LEU A 37 -0.44 1.77 -6.74
CA LEU A 37 0.99 1.52 -6.81
C LEU A 37 1.60 2.06 -8.12
N GLN A 38 0.95 1.83 -9.25
CA GLN A 38 1.40 2.34 -10.54
C GLN A 38 1.39 3.88 -10.58
N GLN A 39 0.33 4.51 -10.06
CA GLN A 39 0.24 5.97 -9.95
C GLN A 39 1.33 6.55 -9.03
N ALA A 40 1.57 5.90 -7.88
CA ALA A 40 2.62 6.30 -6.95
C ALA A 40 4.00 6.20 -7.60
N ALA A 41 4.27 5.11 -8.32
CA ALA A 41 5.52 4.88 -9.04
C ALA A 41 5.73 5.90 -10.18
N ALA A 42 4.65 6.33 -10.82
CA ALA A 42 4.66 7.39 -11.84
C ALA A 42 4.76 8.82 -11.25
N GLY A 43 4.68 8.97 -9.91
CA GLY A 43 4.74 10.26 -9.24
C GLY A 43 3.44 11.07 -9.26
N GLU A 44 2.33 10.47 -9.70
CA GLU A 44 1.02 11.14 -9.82
C GLU A 44 0.40 11.49 -8.45
N LEU A 45 0.87 10.84 -7.38
CA LEU A 45 0.41 11.05 -6.02
C LEU A 45 1.26 12.05 -5.22
N ALA A 46 2.09 12.87 -5.89
CA ALA A 46 2.95 13.86 -5.22
C ALA A 46 2.21 14.79 -4.26
N HIS A 47 0.92 15.07 -4.50
CA HIS A 47 0.07 15.87 -3.63
C HIS A 47 -0.16 15.24 -2.24
N TRP A 48 -0.04 13.91 -2.08
CA TRP A 48 -0.15 13.22 -0.77
C TRP A 48 0.94 13.68 0.20
N ARG A 49 2.07 14.15 -0.32
CA ARG A 49 3.22 14.60 0.47
C ARG A 49 2.95 15.88 1.27
N GLN A 50 1.82 16.55 1.03
CA GLN A 50 1.38 17.73 1.78
C GLN A 50 0.88 17.39 3.20
N ALA A 51 0.52 16.14 3.45
CA ALA A 51 0.10 15.65 4.76
C ALA A 51 0.99 14.51 5.25
N VAL A 52 1.26 14.45 6.55
CA VAL A 52 2.07 13.36 7.16
C VAL A 52 1.45 11.99 6.86
N LYS A 53 0.12 11.88 6.96
CA LYS A 53 -0.63 10.65 6.66
C LYS A 53 -0.55 10.26 5.19
N GLY A 54 -0.67 11.21 4.27
CA GLY A 54 -0.53 10.95 2.85
C GLY A 54 0.88 10.48 2.49
N ARG A 55 1.92 11.09 3.08
CA ARG A 55 3.30 10.63 2.90
C ARG A 55 3.53 9.22 3.44
N LEU A 56 2.95 8.89 4.60
CA LEU A 56 3.02 7.54 5.17
C LEU A 56 2.36 6.51 4.24
N ALA A 57 1.18 6.82 3.70
CA ALA A 57 0.50 5.95 2.75
C ALA A 57 1.30 5.76 1.46
N GLU A 58 1.92 6.81 0.94
CA GLU A 58 2.79 6.73 -0.25
C GLU A 58 4.00 5.80 -0.01
N ILE A 59 4.61 5.86 1.19
CA ILE A 59 5.69 4.94 1.59
C ILE A 59 5.19 3.49 1.65
N ILE A 60 4.04 3.24 2.29
CA ILE A 60 3.46 1.89 2.40
C ILE A 60 3.20 1.31 1.00
N VAL A 61 2.62 2.10 0.10
CA VAL A 61 2.36 1.67 -1.27
C VAL A 61 3.67 1.33 -1.99
N LEU A 62 4.63 2.25 -1.99
CA LEU A 62 5.86 2.08 -2.76
C LEU A 62 6.80 1.01 -2.20
N ASP A 63 6.86 0.81 -0.89
CA ASP A 63 7.77 -0.14 -0.25
C ASP A 63 7.11 -1.45 0.18
N GLN A 64 5.92 -1.41 0.80
CA GLN A 64 5.28 -2.62 1.29
C GLN A 64 4.47 -3.31 0.18
N PHE A 65 3.54 -2.59 -0.46
CA PHE A 65 2.69 -3.21 -1.49
C PHE A 65 3.48 -3.67 -2.71
N SER A 66 4.55 -2.97 -3.10
CA SER A 66 5.41 -3.42 -4.19
C SER A 66 6.03 -4.80 -3.92
N ARG A 67 6.43 -5.09 -2.68
CA ARG A 67 6.97 -6.41 -2.26
C ARG A 67 5.92 -7.50 -2.24
N ASN A 68 4.64 -7.18 -2.06
CA ASN A 68 3.56 -8.15 -2.16
C ASN A 68 3.15 -8.37 -3.62
N VAL A 69 3.06 -7.31 -4.43
CA VAL A 69 2.61 -7.38 -5.83
C VAL A 69 3.62 -8.04 -6.77
N TYR A 70 4.92 -7.86 -6.51
CA TYR A 70 6.02 -8.36 -7.35
C TYR A 70 6.84 -9.48 -6.68
N ARG A 71 6.30 -10.12 -5.65
CA ARG A 71 6.87 -11.36 -5.10
C ARG A 71 6.81 -12.47 -6.13
#